data_AF-A0A6I2YS00-F1
#
_entry.id   AF-A0A6I2YS00-F1
#
_cell.length_a   1.000
_cell.length_b   1.000
_cell.length_c   1.000
_cell.angle_alpha   90.00
_cell.angle_beta   90.00
_cell.angle_gamma   90.00
#
_symmetry.space_group_name_H-M   'P 1'
#
loop_
_entity.id
_entity.type
_entity.pdbx_description
1 polymer ?
#
loop_
_entity_poly.entity_id
_entity_poly.type
_entity_poly.pdbx_seq_one_letter_code
_entity_poly.pdbx_strand_id
1 'polypeptide(L)'
;MSDTSDETPEIEPAPRPSLKDRFLKPPKERSKEVPVDFDQLPPAERKIAMRTMDRNEIRFGYLASAIALLFSLLATVPFMFGPSQVTKTAKEVNGACPATYELVKGVCTQTTIRQPSYYVLPLILYLVLSLSIFVTTRMKRRVATTFTTLLTGVAFTSISIAIGAPLLIYGIWLFLRARRIQRFGTTDAKIAAKLSAEQRLARKNGAPRPTARERAKNSKTAKPTGPQASKRYTPKKPVKKKPLPKED
;
A
#
# COMPACT_ATOMS: atom_id res chain seq x y z
N MET A 1 78.57 11.36 -15.19
CA MET A 1 79.06 11.37 -13.79
C MET A 1 78.24 12.38 -13.03
N SER A 2 77.21 11.90 -12.35
CA SER A 2 76.37 12.70 -11.46
C SER A 2 75.89 11.75 -10.38
N ASP A 3 76.60 11.75 -9.25
CA ASP A 3 76.23 11.05 -8.03
C ASP A 3 74.92 11.65 -7.50
N THR A 4 73.92 10.79 -7.29
CA THR A 4 72.66 11.16 -6.65
C THR A 4 72.58 10.37 -5.35
N SER A 5 72.84 11.06 -4.24
CA SER A 5 72.79 10.54 -2.88
C SER A 5 71.32 10.30 -2.48
N ASP A 6 70.98 9.06 -2.15
CA ASP A 6 69.68 8.65 -1.63
C ASP A 6 69.64 8.93 -0.11
N GLU A 7 68.93 9.98 0.30
CA GLU A 7 68.72 10.35 1.70
C GLU A 7 67.41 9.70 2.17
N THR A 8 67.50 8.64 2.96
CA THR A 8 66.33 7.91 3.49
C THR A 8 65.85 8.61 4.77
N PRO A 9 64.59 9.09 4.85
CA PRO A 9 64.10 9.76 6.05
C PRO A 9 63.86 8.76 7.19
N GLU A 10 64.50 9.03 8.33
CA GLU A 10 64.36 8.29 9.59
C GLU A 10 62.95 8.50 10.16
N ILE A 11 62.12 7.46 10.14
CA ILE A 11 60.74 7.49 10.64
C ILE A 11 60.76 7.30 12.17
N GLU A 12 60.52 8.38 12.89
CA GLU A 12 60.38 8.39 14.35
C GLU A 12 59.10 7.63 14.77
N PRO A 13 59.18 6.64 15.69
CA PRO A 13 58.03 5.84 16.07
C PRO A 13 57.04 6.63 16.95
N ALA A 14 55.78 6.67 16.52
CA ALA A 14 54.71 7.39 17.20
C ALA A 14 54.52 6.95 18.68
N PRO A 15 54.27 7.90 19.60
CA PRO A 15 54.12 7.62 21.02
C PRO A 15 52.91 6.73 21.30
N ARG A 16 53.12 5.68 22.11
CA ARG A 16 52.08 4.72 22.47
C ARG A 16 51.05 5.37 23.42
N PRO A 17 49.74 5.20 23.17
CA PRO A 17 48.70 5.80 24.01
C PRO A 17 48.71 5.21 25.43
N SER A 18 48.54 6.08 26.41
CA SER A 18 48.60 5.74 27.83
C SER A 18 47.40 4.90 28.26
N LEU A 19 47.60 3.96 29.19
CA LEU A 19 46.53 3.10 29.73
C LEU A 19 45.39 3.89 30.43
N LYS A 20 45.64 5.14 30.84
CA LYS A 20 44.63 5.98 31.50
C LYS A 20 43.48 6.38 30.56
N ASP A 21 43.75 6.45 29.26
CA ASP A 21 42.74 6.80 28.24
C ASP A 21 41.77 5.64 27.95
N ARG A 22 42.10 4.40 28.37
CA ARG A 22 41.23 3.23 28.19
C ARG A 22 40.20 3.03 29.29
N PHE A 23 40.46 3.48 30.52
CA PHE A 23 39.66 3.09 31.69
C PHE A 23 38.70 4.16 32.20
N LEU A 24 38.92 5.43 31.85
CA LEU A 24 38.02 6.52 32.23
C LEU A 24 37.40 7.14 30.99
N LYS A 25 36.52 6.39 30.31
CA LYS A 25 35.55 7.05 29.43
C LYS A 25 34.57 7.81 30.33
N PRO A 26 34.54 9.15 30.30
CA PRO A 26 33.48 9.88 30.99
C PRO A 26 32.13 9.32 30.52
N PRO A 27 31.12 9.21 31.40
CA PRO A 27 29.79 8.76 31.02
C PRO A 27 29.36 9.62 29.84
N LYS A 28 29.15 8.96 28.69
CA LYS A 28 28.79 9.61 27.43
C LYS A 28 27.59 10.50 27.73
N GLU A 29 27.86 11.81 27.82
CA GLU A 29 26.84 12.81 28.07
C GLU A 29 25.80 12.57 26.98
N ARG A 30 24.60 12.17 27.41
CA ARG A 30 23.51 11.84 26.51
C ARG A 30 23.10 13.18 25.93
N SER A 31 23.80 13.60 24.87
CA SER A 31 23.45 14.73 24.04
C SER A 31 21.95 14.61 23.84
N LYS A 32 21.18 15.59 24.31
CA LYS A 32 19.76 15.70 23.97
C LYS A 32 19.71 15.48 22.47
N GLU A 33 19.24 14.31 22.04
CA GLU A 33 19.02 14.03 20.64
C GLU A 33 18.05 15.13 20.21
N VAL A 34 18.57 16.09 19.45
CA VAL A 34 17.73 16.96 18.63
C VAL A 34 16.79 15.98 17.93
N PRO A 35 15.46 16.10 18.10
CA PRO A 35 14.54 15.19 17.46
C PRO A 35 14.88 15.24 15.98
N VAL A 36 15.45 14.14 15.48
CA VAL A 36 15.76 13.99 14.06
C VAL A 36 14.41 14.14 13.39
N ASP A 37 14.23 15.26 12.70
CA ASP A 37 13.01 15.54 11.95
C ASP A 37 13.00 14.56 10.77
N PHE A 38 12.55 13.33 11.06
CA PHE A 38 12.59 12.21 10.15
C PHE A 38 11.72 12.52 8.94
N ASP A 39 12.31 13.09 7.88
CA ASP A 39 11.81 13.21 6.50
C ASP A 39 10.28 13.17 6.39
N GLN A 40 9.60 13.96 7.21
CA GLN A 40 8.16 13.94 7.27
C GLN A 40 7.73 14.84 6.14
N LEU A 41 7.40 14.22 5.01
CA LEU A 41 6.94 14.96 3.83
C LEU A 41 5.90 16.00 4.27
N PRO A 42 5.99 17.26 3.83
CA PRO A 42 4.98 18.26 4.14
C PRO A 42 3.60 17.79 3.68
N PRO A 43 2.51 18.24 4.33
CA PRO A 43 1.16 17.71 4.13
C PRO A 43 0.66 17.80 2.68
N ALA A 44 1.16 18.76 1.89
CA ALA A 44 0.88 18.90 0.47
C ALA A 44 1.53 17.77 -0.36
N GLU A 45 2.81 17.49 -0.13
CA GLU A 45 3.57 16.45 -0.82
C GLU A 45 3.07 15.05 -0.48
N ARG A 46 2.61 14.82 0.77
CA ARG A 46 1.96 13.55 1.15
C ARG A 46 0.78 13.23 0.24
N LYS A 47 -0.06 14.21 -0.11
CA LYS A 47 -1.23 13.99 -0.97
C LYS A 47 -0.82 13.63 -2.40
N ILE A 48 0.27 14.21 -2.89
CA ILE A 48 0.81 13.92 -4.22
C ILE A 48 1.41 12.50 -4.22
N ALA A 49 2.28 12.20 -3.25
CA ALA A 49 2.89 10.88 -3.08
C ALA A 49 1.86 9.75 -2.88
N MET A 50 0.73 10.04 -2.23
CA MET A 50 -0.38 9.08 -2.12
C MET A 50 -1.06 8.79 -3.46
N ARG A 51 -1.15 9.80 -4.35
CA ARG A 51 -1.82 9.67 -5.65
C ARG A 51 -0.92 9.02 -6.68
N THR A 52 0.38 9.32 -6.66
CA THR A 52 1.36 8.85 -7.63
C THR A 52 1.96 7.49 -7.24
N MET A 53 2.14 6.63 -8.25
CA MET A 53 2.91 5.39 -8.11
C MET A 53 4.40 5.63 -8.33
N ASP A 54 5.22 4.90 -7.58
CA ASP A 54 6.68 4.90 -7.77
C ASP A 54 7.08 4.09 -9.00
N ARG A 55 8.28 4.35 -9.56
CA ARG A 55 8.76 3.67 -10.79
C ARG A 55 8.81 2.15 -10.64
N ASN A 56 9.17 1.65 -9.47
CA ASN A 56 9.19 0.22 -9.18
C ASN A 56 7.76 -0.35 -9.11
N GLU A 57 6.82 0.38 -8.51
CA GLU A 57 5.42 -0.04 -8.44
C GLU A 57 4.82 -0.13 -9.85
N ILE A 58 5.18 0.79 -10.75
CA ILE A 58 4.73 0.78 -12.15
C ILE A 58 5.26 -0.48 -12.87
N ARG A 59 6.54 -0.82 -12.68
CA ARG A 59 7.13 -2.05 -13.25
C ARG A 59 6.40 -3.30 -12.75
N PHE A 60 6.13 -3.38 -11.44
CA PHE A 60 5.35 -4.47 -10.87
C PHE A 60 3.89 -4.47 -11.36
N GLY A 61 3.28 -3.32 -11.58
CA GLY A 61 1.92 -3.21 -12.12
C GLY A 61 1.82 -3.76 -13.54
N TYR A 62 2.80 -3.44 -14.40
CA TYR A 62 2.89 -4.02 -15.74
C TYR A 62 3.12 -5.53 -15.69
N LEU A 63 4.03 -6.00 -14.84
CA LEU A 63 4.27 -7.42 -14.64
C LEU A 63 3.00 -8.14 -14.17
N ALA A 64 2.28 -7.57 -13.20
CA ALA A 64 1.02 -8.11 -12.71
C ALA A 64 -0.05 -8.18 -13.82
N SER A 65 -0.14 -7.16 -14.69
CA SER A 65 -1.07 -7.19 -15.83
C SER A 65 -0.72 -8.26 -16.86
N ALA A 66 0.57 -8.43 -17.18
CA ALA A 66 1.02 -9.46 -18.12
C ALA A 66 0.76 -10.87 -17.57
N ILE A 67 1.05 -11.08 -16.28
CA ILE A 67 0.80 -12.33 -15.59
C ILE A 67 -0.71 -12.63 -15.54
N ALA A 68 -1.54 -11.65 -15.19
CA ALA A 68 -2.99 -11.82 -15.18
C ALA A 68 -3.52 -12.21 -16.57
N LEU A 69 -3.06 -11.52 -17.63
CA LEU A 69 -3.44 -11.83 -19.02
C LEU A 69 -3.03 -13.26 -19.41
N LEU A 70 -1.79 -13.65 -19.12
CA LEU A 70 -1.28 -14.98 -19.43
C LEU A 70 -2.09 -16.06 -18.72
N PHE A 71 -2.39 -15.88 -17.43
CA PHE A 71 -3.21 -16.83 -16.67
C PHE A 71 -4.66 -16.87 -17.16
N SER A 72 -5.26 -15.74 -17.56
CA SER A 72 -6.59 -15.74 -18.17
C SER A 72 -6.62 -16.67 -19.38
N LEU A 73 -5.63 -16.55 -20.26
CA LEU A 73 -5.56 -17.35 -21.48
C LEU A 73 -5.30 -18.83 -21.14
N LEU A 74 -4.25 -19.13 -20.38
CA LEU A 74 -3.88 -20.51 -20.06
C LEU A 74 -4.95 -21.26 -19.27
N ALA A 75 -5.68 -20.59 -18.38
CA ALA A 75 -6.69 -21.23 -17.54
C ALA A 75 -8.04 -21.45 -18.24
N THR A 76 -8.34 -20.73 -19.34
CA THR A 76 -9.68 -20.80 -19.97
C THR A 76 -9.65 -21.30 -21.41
N VAL A 77 -8.62 -20.97 -22.18
CA VAL A 77 -8.52 -21.32 -23.61
C VAL A 77 -8.51 -22.84 -23.86
N PRO A 78 -7.80 -23.68 -23.08
CA PRO A 78 -7.83 -25.13 -23.29
C PRO A 78 -9.24 -25.72 -23.17
N PHE A 79 -10.09 -25.15 -22.32
CA PHE A 79 -11.47 -25.61 -22.12
C PHE A 79 -12.44 -25.16 -23.23
N MET A 80 -12.01 -24.32 -24.17
CA MET A 80 -12.84 -23.90 -25.31
C MET A 80 -12.74 -24.84 -26.51
N PHE A 81 -11.66 -25.62 -26.62
CA PHE A 81 -11.41 -26.48 -27.77
C PHE A 81 -12.02 -27.89 -27.65
N GLY A 82 -12.80 -28.16 -26.60
CA GLY A 82 -13.49 -29.44 -26.46
C GLY A 82 -14.46 -29.50 -25.28
N PRO A 83 -15.35 -30.50 -25.23
CA PRO A 83 -16.25 -30.69 -24.11
C PRO A 83 -15.45 -31.06 -22.86
N SER A 84 -15.44 -30.15 -21.88
CA SER A 84 -14.83 -30.41 -20.59
C SER A 84 -15.81 -31.11 -19.65
N GLN A 85 -15.35 -32.16 -18.98
CA GLN A 85 -16.12 -32.83 -17.95
C GLN A 85 -15.72 -32.28 -16.58
N VAL A 86 -16.68 -31.74 -15.84
CA VAL A 86 -16.46 -31.32 -14.45
C VAL A 86 -17.14 -32.33 -13.54
N THR A 87 -16.34 -33.08 -12.80
CA THR A 87 -16.78 -34.01 -11.76
C THR A 87 -17.04 -33.24 -10.47
N LYS A 88 -18.30 -33.19 -10.03
CA LYS A 88 -18.64 -32.74 -8.69
C LYS A 88 -18.70 -33.95 -7.76
N THR A 89 -18.08 -33.85 -6.60
CA THR A 89 -18.14 -34.87 -5.55
C THR A 89 -19.03 -34.38 -4.43
N ALA A 90 -19.88 -35.28 -3.93
CA ALA A 90 -20.73 -35.04 -2.77
C ALA A 90 -20.45 -36.11 -1.72
N LYS A 91 -20.57 -35.72 -0.45
CA LYS A 91 -20.53 -36.68 0.65
C LYS A 91 -21.83 -37.48 0.64
N GLU A 92 -21.70 -38.78 0.81
CA GLU A 92 -22.83 -39.68 0.96
C GLU A 92 -23.62 -39.36 2.24
N VAL A 93 -24.94 -39.51 2.17
CA VAL A 93 -25.84 -39.33 3.31
C VAL A 93 -26.61 -40.63 3.49
N ASN A 94 -26.38 -41.32 4.61
CA ASN A 94 -27.06 -42.57 4.99
C ASN A 94 -26.96 -43.71 3.96
N GLY A 95 -25.79 -43.94 3.36
CA GLY A 95 -25.62 -45.05 2.41
C GLY A 95 -26.23 -44.80 1.03
N ALA A 96 -26.69 -43.56 0.78
CA ALA A 96 -27.33 -43.17 -0.47
C ALA A 96 -26.73 -41.86 -1.01
N CYS A 97 -26.66 -41.79 -2.33
CA CYS A 97 -26.30 -40.58 -3.04
C CYS A 97 -27.54 -39.72 -3.33
N PRO A 98 -27.41 -38.38 -3.32
CA PRO A 98 -28.47 -37.50 -3.79
C PRO A 98 -28.80 -37.79 -5.26
N ALA A 99 -30.06 -37.54 -5.65
CA ALA A 99 -30.52 -37.77 -7.02
C ALA A 99 -29.57 -37.12 -8.03
N THR A 100 -29.26 -37.81 -9.13
CA THR A 100 -28.29 -37.44 -10.19
C THR A 100 -26.79 -37.69 -9.89
N TYR A 101 -26.46 -38.30 -8.76
CA TYR A 101 -25.08 -38.71 -8.44
C TYR A 101 -24.94 -40.23 -8.45
N GLU A 102 -23.82 -40.72 -8.98
CA GLU A 102 -23.45 -42.14 -8.99
C GLU A 102 -22.42 -42.43 -7.90
N LEU A 103 -22.64 -43.51 -7.14
CA LEU A 103 -21.71 -43.94 -6.10
C LEU A 103 -20.52 -44.66 -6.75
N VAL A 104 -19.38 -43.97 -6.83
CA VAL A 104 -18.14 -44.54 -7.37
C VAL A 104 -17.10 -44.57 -6.27
N LYS A 105 -16.69 -45.78 -5.85
CA LYS A 105 -15.67 -45.99 -4.80
C LYS A 105 -15.97 -45.26 -3.48
N GLY A 106 -17.23 -45.27 -3.03
CA GLY A 106 -17.64 -44.66 -1.75
C GLY A 106 -17.74 -43.14 -1.77
N VAL A 107 -17.73 -42.52 -2.96
CA VAL A 107 -17.97 -41.08 -3.14
C VAL A 107 -19.08 -40.90 -4.18
N CYS A 108 -20.04 -40.03 -3.87
CA CYS A 108 -21.08 -39.68 -4.82
C CYS A 108 -20.49 -38.72 -5.87
N THR A 109 -20.48 -39.12 -7.14
CA THR A 109 -19.90 -38.33 -8.23
C THR A 109 -20.97 -37.96 -9.25
N GLN A 110 -20.92 -36.73 -9.75
CA GLN A 110 -21.75 -36.27 -10.86
C GLN A 110 -20.86 -35.66 -11.93
N THR A 111 -20.82 -36.28 -13.11
CA THR A 111 -20.15 -35.77 -14.29
C THR A 111 -21.09 -34.82 -15.03
N THR A 112 -20.75 -33.54 -15.08
CA THR A 112 -21.48 -32.56 -15.89
C THR A 112 -20.64 -32.17 -17.09
N ILE A 113 -21.19 -32.34 -18.29
CA ILE A 113 -20.58 -31.89 -19.53
C ILE A 113 -20.90 -30.40 -19.68
N ARG A 114 -19.88 -29.55 -19.67
CA ARG A 114 -20.06 -28.11 -19.89
C ARG A 114 -19.84 -27.77 -21.36
N GLN A 115 -20.74 -26.96 -21.91
CA GLN A 115 -20.57 -26.43 -23.25
C GLN A 115 -19.46 -25.35 -23.27
N PRO A 116 -18.69 -25.24 -24.38
CA PRO A 116 -17.63 -24.22 -24.52
C PRO A 116 -18.11 -22.78 -24.30
N SER A 117 -19.37 -22.48 -24.63
CA SER A 117 -20.01 -21.17 -24.42
C SER A 117 -19.95 -20.69 -22.97
N TYR A 118 -19.94 -21.62 -22.01
CA TYR A 118 -19.82 -21.31 -20.59
C TYR A 118 -18.48 -20.63 -20.25
N TYR A 119 -17.40 -20.95 -20.97
CA TYR A 119 -16.06 -20.44 -20.70
C TYR A 119 -15.77 -19.09 -21.38
N VAL A 120 -16.59 -18.69 -22.36
CA VAL A 120 -16.42 -17.43 -23.09
C VAL A 120 -16.68 -16.23 -22.19
N LEU A 121 -17.77 -16.25 -21.43
CA LEU A 121 -18.12 -15.15 -20.52
C LEU A 121 -17.06 -14.90 -19.44
N PRO A 122 -16.56 -15.91 -18.69
CA PRO A 122 -15.50 -15.68 -17.71
C PRO A 122 -14.19 -15.26 -18.38
N LEU A 123 -13.83 -15.79 -19.57
CA LEU A 123 -12.67 -15.31 -20.32
C LEU A 123 -12.77 -13.80 -20.57
N ILE A 124 -13.90 -13.33 -21.13
CA ILE A 124 -14.10 -11.90 -21.41
C ILE A 124 -13.95 -11.08 -20.13
N LEU A 125 -14.56 -11.54 -19.03
CA LEU A 125 -14.46 -10.88 -17.73
C LEU A 125 -13.00 -10.79 -17.24
N TYR A 126 -12.22 -11.85 -17.35
CA TYR A 126 -10.81 -11.82 -16.95
C TYR A 126 -9.94 -10.95 -17.85
N LEU A 127 -10.22 -10.92 -19.16
CA LEU A 127 -9.54 -10.02 -20.10
C LEU A 127 -9.81 -8.56 -19.76
N VAL A 128 -11.06 -8.21 -19.46
CA VAL A 128 -11.43 -6.84 -19.03
C VAL A 128 -10.74 -6.48 -17.71
N LEU A 129 -10.68 -7.40 -16.74
CA LEU A 129 -9.99 -7.18 -15.47
C LEU A 129 -8.47 -7.00 -15.67
N SER A 130 -7.84 -7.83 -16.48
CA SER A 130 -6.42 -7.71 -16.82
C SER A 130 -6.10 -6.38 -17.51
N LEU A 131 -6.93 -5.99 -18.49
CA LEU A 131 -6.83 -4.71 -19.17
C LEU A 131 -7.03 -3.54 -18.19
N SER A 132 -7.94 -3.67 -17.21
CA SER A 132 -8.16 -2.64 -16.20
C SER A 132 -6.91 -2.40 -15.33
N ILE A 133 -6.16 -3.44 -14.99
CA ILE A 133 -4.88 -3.31 -14.26
C ILE A 133 -3.87 -2.57 -15.13
N PHE A 134 -3.78 -2.92 -16.41
CA PHE A 134 -2.89 -2.23 -17.34
C PHE A 134 -3.22 -0.73 -17.47
N VAL A 135 -4.49 -0.39 -17.68
CA VAL A 135 -4.97 1.00 -17.80
C VAL A 135 -4.73 1.78 -16.50
N THR A 136 -5.08 1.21 -15.34
CA THR A 136 -4.87 1.88 -14.05
C THR A 136 -3.40 2.09 -13.72
N THR A 137 -2.52 1.15 -14.09
CA THR A 137 -1.06 1.31 -14.01
C THR A 137 -0.57 2.44 -14.91
N ARG A 138 -1.08 2.54 -16.15
CA ARG A 138 -0.79 3.63 -17.10
C ARG A 138 -1.20 5.00 -16.56
N MET A 139 -2.34 5.09 -15.88
CA MET A 139 -2.81 6.33 -15.25
C MET A 139 -1.97 6.76 -14.04
N LYS A 140 -1.03 5.91 -13.57
CA LYS A 140 -0.18 6.12 -12.39
C LYS A 140 -0.98 6.42 -11.10
N ARG A 141 -2.24 5.98 -11.04
CA ARG A 141 -3.14 6.18 -9.90
C ARG A 141 -3.07 4.99 -8.97
N ARG A 142 -2.43 5.17 -7.81
CA ARG A 142 -2.19 4.11 -6.81
C ARG A 142 -3.49 3.44 -6.35
N VAL A 143 -4.50 4.23 -5.99
CA VAL A 143 -5.79 3.75 -5.45
C VAL A 143 -6.55 2.89 -6.47
N ALA A 144 -6.55 3.31 -7.74
CA ALA A 144 -7.21 2.56 -8.80
C ALA A 144 -6.52 1.22 -9.02
N THR A 145 -5.18 1.21 -9.06
CA THR A 145 -4.37 0.00 -9.24
C THR A 145 -4.50 -0.97 -8.07
N THR A 146 -4.58 -0.48 -6.82
CA THR A 146 -4.86 -1.34 -5.65
C THR A 146 -6.21 -2.01 -5.74
N PHE A 147 -7.24 -1.26 -6.17
CA PHE A 147 -8.59 -1.79 -6.23
C PHE A 147 -8.74 -2.82 -7.34
N THR A 148 -8.23 -2.53 -8.54
CA THR A 148 -8.29 -3.45 -9.68
C THR A 148 -7.48 -4.72 -9.44
N THR A 149 -6.29 -4.63 -8.84
CA THR A 149 -5.48 -5.81 -8.52
C THR A 149 -6.11 -6.69 -7.45
N LEU A 150 -6.71 -6.11 -6.39
CA LEU A 150 -7.49 -6.87 -5.40
C LEU A 150 -8.72 -7.53 -6.02
N LEU A 151 -9.51 -6.78 -6.78
CA LEU A 151 -10.72 -7.28 -7.44
C LEU A 151 -10.37 -8.43 -8.39
N THR A 152 -9.31 -8.26 -9.18
CA THR A 152 -8.82 -9.29 -10.10
C THR A 152 -8.30 -10.51 -9.34
N GLY A 153 -7.55 -10.31 -8.26
CA GLY A 153 -7.10 -11.40 -7.39
C GLY A 153 -8.27 -12.22 -6.84
N VAL A 154 -9.33 -11.58 -6.33
CA VAL A 154 -10.55 -12.27 -5.88
C VAL A 154 -11.20 -13.05 -7.03
N ALA A 155 -11.32 -12.44 -8.20
CA ALA A 155 -11.88 -13.10 -9.37
C ALA A 155 -11.08 -14.35 -9.77
N PHE A 156 -9.74 -14.31 -9.73
CA PHE A 156 -8.89 -15.47 -10.01
C PHE A 156 -8.90 -16.53 -8.90
N THR A 157 -9.05 -16.13 -7.63
CA THR A 157 -9.17 -17.12 -6.53
C THR A 157 -10.39 -18.02 -6.66
N SER A 158 -11.43 -17.58 -7.38
CA SER A 158 -12.59 -18.42 -7.68
C SER A 158 -12.27 -19.63 -8.58
N ILE A 159 -11.20 -19.55 -9.38
CA ILE A 159 -10.69 -20.67 -10.19
C ILE A 159 -9.63 -21.43 -9.40
N SER A 160 -8.61 -20.71 -8.93
CA SER A 160 -7.48 -21.31 -8.22
C SER A 160 -6.85 -20.30 -7.29
N ILE A 161 -6.77 -20.68 -6.01
CA ILE A 161 -6.12 -19.89 -4.96
C ILE A 161 -4.66 -19.63 -5.31
N ALA A 162 -3.96 -20.60 -5.92
CA ALA A 162 -2.55 -20.46 -6.30
C ALA A 162 -2.31 -19.32 -7.32
N ILE A 163 -3.28 -19.07 -8.21
CA ILE A 163 -3.19 -18.02 -9.23
C ILE A 163 -3.64 -16.67 -8.67
N GLY A 164 -4.73 -16.66 -7.90
CA GLY A 164 -5.29 -15.42 -7.35
C GLY A 164 -4.49 -14.86 -6.16
N ALA A 165 -3.86 -15.70 -5.36
CA ALA A 165 -3.16 -15.27 -4.13
C ALA A 165 -2.00 -14.31 -4.40
N PRO A 166 -1.10 -14.51 -5.38
CA PRO A 166 -0.05 -13.53 -5.69
C PRO A 166 -0.58 -12.13 -6.02
N LEU A 167 -1.69 -12.06 -6.78
CA LEU A 167 -2.35 -10.80 -7.12
C LEU A 167 -2.97 -10.13 -5.88
N LEU A 168 -3.59 -10.91 -4.99
CA LEU A 168 -4.12 -10.42 -3.73
C LEU A 168 -3.02 -9.89 -2.80
N ILE A 169 -1.92 -10.64 -2.66
CA ILE A 169 -0.77 -10.23 -1.84
C ILE A 169 -0.21 -8.90 -2.37
N TYR A 170 -0.08 -8.76 -3.69
CA TYR A 170 0.37 -7.51 -4.31
C TYR A 170 -0.59 -6.35 -4.03
N GLY A 171 -1.90 -6.54 -4.20
CA GLY A 171 -2.91 -5.53 -3.90
C GLY A 171 -2.92 -5.11 -2.42
N ILE A 172 -2.82 -6.07 -1.50
CA ILE A 172 -2.72 -5.83 -0.05
C ILE A 172 -1.43 -5.08 0.28
N TRP A 173 -0.31 -5.45 -0.33
CA TRP A 173 0.98 -4.79 -0.12
C TRP A 173 0.93 -3.31 -0.53
N LEU A 174 0.39 -3.01 -1.71
CA LEU A 174 0.19 -1.63 -2.17
C LEU A 174 -0.75 -0.84 -1.23
N PHE A 175 -1.82 -1.49 -0.74
CA PHE A 175 -2.76 -0.88 0.20
C PHE A 175 -2.09 -0.56 1.55
N LEU A 176 -1.30 -1.50 2.10
CA LEU A 176 -0.54 -1.30 3.34
C LEU A 176 0.46 -0.16 3.20
N ARG A 177 1.12 -0.04 2.04
CA ARG A 177 2.02 1.07 1.75
C ARG A 177 1.30 2.41 1.69
N ALA A 178 0.15 2.48 1.00
CA ALA A 178 -0.69 3.68 0.97
C ALA A 178 -1.13 4.10 2.39
N ARG A 179 -1.58 3.13 3.20
CA ARG A 179 -1.95 3.34 4.61
C ARG A 179 -0.77 3.82 5.46
N ARG A 180 0.45 3.33 5.19
CA ARG A 180 1.66 3.76 5.88
C ARG A 180 1.97 5.23 5.58
N ILE A 181 1.94 5.62 4.31
CA ILE A 181 2.16 7.02 3.88
C ILE A 181 1.12 7.94 4.52
N GLN A 182 -0.14 7.51 4.61
CA GLN A 182 -1.21 8.27 5.28
C GLN A 182 -0.95 8.48 6.78
N ARG A 183 -0.46 7.46 7.50
CA ARG A 183 -0.29 7.51 8.95
C ARG A 183 1.02 8.16 9.41
N PHE A 184 2.12 7.86 8.72
CA PHE A 184 3.46 8.25 9.16
C PHE A 184 4.07 9.34 8.28
N GLY A 185 3.55 9.57 7.07
CA GLY A 185 4.10 10.55 6.15
C GLY A 185 5.45 10.15 5.56
N THR A 186 5.90 8.91 5.76
CA THR A 186 7.17 8.39 5.25
C THR A 186 6.92 7.19 4.31
N THR A 187 7.81 7.01 3.34
CA THR A 187 7.80 5.87 2.41
C THR A 187 8.62 4.69 2.95
N ASP A 188 9.61 4.95 3.82
CA ASP A 188 10.49 3.93 4.39
C ASP A 188 9.80 3.14 5.52
N ALA A 189 9.88 1.81 5.42
CA ALA A 189 9.35 0.86 6.40
C ALA A 189 10.05 0.96 7.75
N LYS A 190 11.38 1.14 7.76
CA LYS A 190 12.17 1.15 9.00
C LYS A 190 11.87 2.40 9.83
N ILE A 191 11.77 3.55 9.17
CA ILE A 191 11.41 4.82 9.80
C ILE A 191 9.97 4.76 10.33
N ALA A 192 9.03 4.25 9.52
CA ALA A 192 7.64 4.08 9.96
C ALA A 192 7.52 3.14 11.19
N ALA A 193 8.33 2.08 11.27
CA ALA A 193 8.34 1.18 12.41
C ALA A 193 8.81 1.90 13.69
N LYS A 194 9.90 2.68 13.60
CA LYS A 194 10.40 3.51 14.71
C LYS A 194 9.35 4.52 15.19
N LEU A 195 8.78 5.30 14.26
CA LEU A 195 7.72 6.27 14.56
C LEU A 195 6.49 5.58 15.19
N SER A 196 6.13 4.38 14.74
CA SER A 196 5.01 3.64 15.32
C SER A 196 5.31 3.11 16.73
N ALA A 197 6.56 2.72 17.01
CA ALA A 197 7.00 2.29 18.32
C ALA A 197 7.03 3.47 19.29
N GLU A 198 7.56 4.62 18.87
CA GLU A 198 7.54 5.87 19.62
C GLU A 198 6.10 6.30 19.93
N GLN A 199 5.19 6.25 18.96
CA GLN A 199 3.77 6.53 19.19
C GLN A 199 3.11 5.56 20.18
N ARG A 200 3.50 4.28 20.16
CA ARG A 200 3.01 3.28 21.12
C ARG A 200 3.54 3.54 22.53
N LEU A 201 4.82 3.91 22.67
CA LEU A 201 5.43 4.28 23.94
C LEU A 201 4.81 5.56 24.51
N ALA A 202 4.62 6.60 23.67
CA ALA A 202 3.95 7.82 24.09
C ALA A 202 2.52 7.55 24.60
N ARG A 203 1.76 6.66 23.94
CA ARG A 203 0.44 6.24 24.41
C ARG A 203 0.49 5.46 25.73
N LYS A 204 1.48 4.57 25.89
CA LYS A 204 1.68 3.82 27.13
C LYS A 204 2.03 4.74 28.29
N ASN A 205 2.75 5.82 28.02
CA ASN A 205 3.13 6.84 28.99
C ASN A 205 2.04 7.91 29.22
N GLY A 206 0.80 7.67 28.77
CA GLY A 206 -0.34 8.56 29.03
C GLY A 206 -0.34 9.85 28.22
N ALA A 207 0.46 9.96 27.15
CA ALA A 207 0.46 11.15 26.31
C ALA A 207 -0.95 11.38 25.73
N PRO A 208 -1.53 12.60 25.88
CA PRO A 208 -2.87 12.89 25.44
C PRO A 208 -2.99 12.67 23.94
N ARG A 209 -4.00 11.90 23.54
CA ARG A 209 -4.31 11.68 22.13
C ARG A 209 -4.72 13.03 21.54
N PRO A 210 -4.05 13.56 20.49
CA PRO A 210 -4.38 14.87 19.97
C PRO A 210 -5.84 14.88 19.56
N THR A 211 -6.59 15.81 20.15
CA THR A 211 -8.03 15.90 19.94
C THR A 211 -8.32 16.24 18.48
N ALA A 212 -9.52 15.91 17.98
CA ALA A 212 -9.92 16.26 16.61
C ALA A 212 -9.73 17.77 16.32
N ARG A 213 -9.83 18.61 17.36
CA ARG A 213 -9.62 20.06 17.34
C ARG A 213 -8.15 20.46 17.15
N GLU A 214 -7.20 19.74 17.74
CA GLU A 214 -5.75 19.96 17.55
C GLU A 214 -5.28 19.48 16.18
N ARG A 215 -5.81 18.36 15.68
CA ARG A 215 -5.57 17.91 14.30
C ARG A 215 -6.11 18.90 13.26
N ALA A 216 -7.25 19.54 13.56
CA ALA A 216 -7.80 20.60 12.74
C ALA A 216 -6.99 21.91 12.80
N LYS A 217 -6.31 22.22 13.91
CA LYS A 217 -5.39 23.37 14.00
C LYS A 217 -4.08 23.13 13.24
N ASN A 218 -3.48 21.95 13.36
CA ASN A 218 -2.22 21.63 12.66
C ASN A 218 -2.39 21.36 11.15
N SER A 219 -3.62 21.18 10.66
CA SER A 219 -3.91 21.09 9.22
C SER A 219 -4.20 22.45 8.57
N LYS A 220 -4.29 23.55 9.33
CA LYS A 220 -4.54 24.90 8.81
C LYS A 220 -3.36 25.54 8.08
N THR A 221 -2.17 24.93 8.11
CA THR A 221 -1.01 25.42 7.35
C THR A 221 -1.08 25.07 5.85
N ALA A 222 -2.00 24.18 5.44
CA ALA A 222 -2.32 24.00 4.03
C ALA A 222 -3.50 24.92 3.67
N LYS A 223 -3.20 26.10 3.12
CA LYS A 223 -4.21 26.96 2.47
C LYS A 223 -5.06 26.08 1.52
N PRO A 224 -6.38 26.00 1.68
CA PRO A 224 -7.22 25.33 0.71
C PRO A 224 -7.14 26.11 -0.61
N THR A 225 -6.46 25.56 -1.62
CA THR A 225 -6.64 25.90 -3.03
C THR A 225 -7.98 25.32 -3.51
N GLY A 226 -9.07 25.78 -2.88
CA GLY A 226 -10.40 25.70 -3.47
C GLY A 226 -10.59 26.91 -4.39
N PRO A 227 -11.51 26.83 -5.36
CA PRO A 227 -11.91 28.01 -6.11
C PRO A 227 -12.33 29.11 -5.13
N GLN A 228 -11.77 30.31 -5.32
CA GLN A 228 -12.11 31.50 -4.55
C GLN A 228 -13.64 31.60 -4.43
N ALA A 229 -14.13 31.80 -3.20
CA ALA A 229 -15.54 32.09 -2.98
C ALA A 229 -15.95 33.22 -3.91
N SER A 230 -16.76 32.89 -4.93
CA SER A 230 -17.24 33.87 -5.89
C SER A 230 -17.87 35.01 -5.12
N LYS A 231 -17.52 36.26 -5.46
CA LYS A 231 -18.20 37.48 -4.99
C LYS A 231 -19.63 37.58 -5.55
N ARG A 232 -20.39 36.48 -5.51
CA ARG A 232 -21.78 36.45 -5.97
C ARG A 232 -22.65 36.90 -4.82
N TYR A 233 -22.89 38.21 -4.83
CA TYR A 233 -24.04 38.91 -4.24
C TYR A 233 -24.73 38.18 -3.09
N THR A 234 -24.13 38.24 -1.90
CA THR A 234 -24.92 38.14 -0.67
C THR A 234 -25.46 39.54 -0.38
N PRO A 235 -26.80 39.76 -0.43
CA PRO A 235 -27.36 41.06 -0.15
C PRO A 235 -26.98 41.49 1.27
N LYS A 236 -26.58 42.75 1.43
CA LYS A 236 -26.18 43.33 2.72
C LYS A 236 -27.33 43.17 3.73
N LYS A 237 -27.03 42.63 4.91
CA LYS A 237 -28.01 42.54 6.01
C LYS A 237 -28.54 43.95 6.35
N PRO A 238 -29.86 44.11 6.55
CA PRO A 238 -30.41 45.39 6.97
C PRO A 238 -29.88 45.77 8.36
N VAL A 239 -29.48 47.04 8.50
CA VAL A 239 -29.00 47.63 9.75
C VAL A 239 -30.18 47.69 10.73
N LYS A 240 -30.05 47.03 11.89
CA LYS A 240 -31.03 47.16 12.98
C LYS A 240 -30.97 48.59 13.52
N LYS A 241 -32.08 49.34 13.43
CA LYS A 241 -32.23 50.65 14.08
C LYS A 241 -32.11 50.47 15.60
N LYS A 242 -31.31 51.32 16.25
CA LYS A 242 -31.24 51.40 17.72
C LYS A 242 -32.60 51.89 18.25
N PRO A 243 -33.14 51.32 19.33
CA PRO A 243 -34.31 51.89 19.99
C PRO A 243 -33.95 53.24 20.62
N LEU A 244 -34.87 54.19 20.51
CA LEU A 244 -34.78 55.52 21.12
C LEU A 244 -34.71 55.39 22.65
N PRO A 245 -34.02 56.32 23.35
CA PRO A 245 -34.01 56.35 24.80
C PRO A 245 -35.42 56.68 25.32
N LYS A 246 -35.84 55.98 26.38
CA LYS A 246 -37.00 56.37 27.18
C LYS A 246 -36.65 57.65 27.94
N GLU A 247 -37.44 58.70 27.74
CA GLU A 247 -37.61 59.76 28.73
C GLU A 247 -38.45 59.23 29.90
N ASP A 248 -38.20 59.79 31.07
CA ASP A 248 -38.66 59.38 32.40
C ASP A 248 -40.18 59.29 32.58
#